data_AF-A0A645J7H6-F1
#
_entry.id   AF-A0A645J7H6-F1
#
_cell.length_a   1.000
_cell.length_b   1.000
_cell.length_c   1.000
_cell.angle_alpha   90.00
_cell.angle_beta   90.00
_cell.angle_gamma   90.00
#
_symmetry.space_group_name_H-M   'P 1'
#
loop_
_entity.id
_entity.type
_entity.pdbx_description
1 polymer ?
#
loop_
_entity_poly.entity_id
_entity_poly.type
_entity_poly.pdbx_seq_one_letter_code
_entity_poly.pdbx_strand_id
1 'polypeptide(L)'
;MFDGTDRGIRIKTRRGRGGVISNLHFDSVRMRNNLCPLTLNMYYRCGSLDREDFSLEKREITSTTPSIERIVIENCTSEDSTSSAAFIVGLPESPIRDLVIRNCSFTVAKTGLTPVDESEMYEGLSEPEGRGIRLRNVELSVENVQVKGVETALVVEDGVELKS
;
A
#
# COMPACT_ATOMS: atom_id res chain seq x y z
N MET A 1 4.52 18.28 5.11
CA MET A 1 5.02 18.00 3.75
C MET A 1 6.18 17.03 3.88
N PHE A 2 6.20 15.96 3.09
CA PHE A 2 7.30 15.01 3.01
C PHE A 2 7.97 15.16 1.64
N ASP A 3 9.24 15.57 1.59
CA ASP A 3 9.97 15.81 0.34
C ASP A 3 11.26 14.98 0.34
N GLY A 4 11.42 14.11 -0.66
CA GLY A 4 12.59 13.26 -0.83
C GLY A 4 12.75 12.13 0.20
N THR A 5 11.74 11.87 1.04
CA THR A 5 11.74 10.68 1.92
C THR A 5 11.37 9.44 1.12
N ASP A 6 11.75 8.23 1.55
CA ASP A 6 11.37 7.04 0.79
C ASP A 6 9.84 6.85 0.69
N ARG A 7 9.15 7.01 1.82
CA ARG A 7 7.70 6.80 1.96
C ARG A 7 7.11 7.90 2.84
N GLY A 8 5.93 8.41 2.47
CA GLY A 8 5.24 9.44 3.23
C GLY A 8 4.39 8.83 4.34
N ILE A 9 3.26 8.25 3.98
CA ILE A 9 2.40 7.46 4.88
C ILE A 9 2.81 5.99 4.75
N ARG A 10 3.28 5.39 5.86
CA ARG A 10 3.78 4.01 5.88
C ARG A 10 3.24 3.21 7.06
N ILE A 11 2.36 2.27 6.77
CA ILE A 11 1.84 1.27 7.70
C ILE A 11 2.43 -0.08 7.31
N LYS A 12 3.07 -0.77 8.26
CA LYS A 12 3.78 -2.02 7.98
C LYS A 12 3.62 -3.04 9.09
N THR A 13 3.36 -4.27 8.69
CA THR A 13 3.29 -5.44 9.57
C THR A 13 3.58 -6.71 8.75
N ARG A 14 3.51 -7.86 9.40
CA ARG A 14 3.55 -9.19 8.78
C ARG A 14 2.99 -10.22 9.75
N ARG A 15 2.78 -11.44 9.28
CA ARG A 15 2.53 -12.59 10.15
C ARG A 15 3.59 -12.66 11.27
N GLY A 16 3.18 -13.21 12.41
CA GLY A 16 4.00 -13.27 13.61
C GLY A 16 4.00 -11.99 14.48
N ARG A 17 3.49 -10.84 14.00
CA ARG A 17 3.41 -9.61 14.81
C ARG A 17 2.12 -9.46 15.61
N GLY A 18 1.04 -10.05 15.12
CA GLY A 18 -0.30 -9.84 15.66
C GLY A 18 -0.70 -8.36 15.69
N GLY A 19 -1.65 -8.06 16.57
CA GLY A 19 -2.13 -6.71 16.81
C GLY A 19 -3.11 -6.19 15.76
N VAL A 20 -3.71 -5.06 16.10
CA VAL A 20 -4.70 -4.36 15.27
C VAL A 20 -4.19 -2.95 15.01
N ILE A 21 -4.09 -2.58 13.74
CA ILE A 21 -3.82 -1.20 13.33
C ILE A 21 -5.14 -0.66 12.80
N SER A 22 -5.78 0.24 13.56
CA SER A 22 -7.06 0.79 13.14
C SER A 22 -7.32 2.21 13.59
N ASN A 23 -8.36 2.82 13.03
CA ASN A 23 -8.83 4.16 13.36
C ASN A 23 -7.76 5.23 13.09
N LEU A 24 -7.13 5.16 11.91
CA LEU A 24 -6.16 6.14 11.47
C LEU A 24 -6.78 7.02 10.39
N HIS A 25 -6.60 8.33 10.54
CA HIS A 25 -7.05 9.33 9.57
C HIS A 25 -5.89 10.23 9.20
N PHE A 26 -5.58 10.28 7.91
CA PHE A 26 -4.57 11.14 7.33
C PHE A 26 -5.27 12.13 6.41
N ASP A 27 -5.22 13.41 6.78
CA ASP A 27 -5.82 14.51 6.05
C ASP A 27 -4.75 15.54 5.65
N SER A 28 -4.90 16.11 4.45
CA SER A 28 -4.15 17.27 3.98
C SER A 28 -2.63 17.03 3.92
N VAL A 29 -2.23 15.80 3.57
CA VAL A 29 -0.81 15.41 3.45
C VAL A 29 -0.28 15.73 2.06
N ARG A 30 0.83 16.48 2.01
CA ARG A 30 1.58 16.74 0.78
C ARG A 30 2.91 15.98 0.76
N MET A 31 3.19 15.34 -0.35
CA MET A 31 4.30 14.42 -0.59
C MET A 31 4.96 14.75 -1.93
N ARG A 32 6.28 14.64 -2.00
CA ARG A 32 7.03 14.88 -3.23
C ARG A 32 8.29 14.03 -3.27
N ASN A 33 8.65 13.54 -4.47
CA ASN A 33 9.91 12.82 -4.73
C ASN A 33 10.09 11.59 -3.83
N ASN A 34 8.98 10.95 -3.41
CA ASN A 34 9.03 9.72 -2.65
C ASN A 34 9.30 8.52 -3.57
N LEU A 35 9.87 7.43 -3.04
CA LEU A 35 9.83 6.15 -3.78
C LEU A 35 8.37 5.72 -3.96
N CYS A 36 7.64 5.65 -2.86
CA CYS A 36 6.22 5.33 -2.83
C CYS A 36 5.53 6.11 -1.70
N PRO A 37 4.65 7.08 -1.99
CA PRO A 37 4.16 8.04 -1.00
C PRO A 37 3.18 7.42 0.00
N LEU A 38 2.38 6.43 -0.41
CA LEU A 38 1.37 5.76 0.42
C LEU A 38 1.61 4.25 0.41
N THR A 39 1.84 3.68 1.60
CA THR A 39 2.12 2.24 1.75
C THR A 39 1.39 1.62 2.94
N LEU A 40 0.62 0.56 2.68
CA LEU A 40 0.06 -0.38 3.66
C LEU A 40 0.58 -1.77 3.28
N ASN A 41 1.54 -2.30 4.06
CA ASN A 41 2.22 -3.57 3.73
C ASN A 41 2.09 -4.60 4.86
N MET A 42 1.41 -5.72 4.58
CA MET A 42 1.35 -6.89 5.48
C MET A 42 2.37 -8.00 5.13
N TYR A 43 3.29 -7.74 4.20
CA TYR A 43 4.40 -8.62 3.79
C TYR A 43 5.77 -8.01 4.12
N TYR A 44 5.87 -7.20 5.17
CA TYR A 44 7.10 -6.47 5.48
C TYR A 44 8.25 -7.40 5.89
N ARG A 45 9.29 -7.48 5.07
CA ARG A 45 10.34 -8.52 5.20
C ARG A 45 11.31 -8.30 6.35
N CYS A 46 11.56 -7.04 6.73
CA CYS A 46 12.63 -6.75 7.68
C CYS A 46 12.34 -7.35 9.07
N GLY A 47 13.29 -8.15 9.54
CA GLY A 47 13.23 -8.79 10.85
C GLY A 47 12.43 -10.10 10.87
N SER A 48 12.18 -10.74 9.73
CA SER A 48 11.84 -12.17 9.65
C SER A 48 12.81 -12.91 8.75
N LEU A 49 13.15 -14.14 9.14
CA LEU A 49 13.86 -15.11 8.31
C LEU A 49 12.94 -16.27 7.89
N ASP A 50 11.73 -16.31 8.43
CA ASP A 50 10.74 -17.33 8.11
C ASP A 50 10.01 -16.97 6.82
N ARG A 51 10.16 -17.81 5.79
CA ARG A 51 9.49 -17.61 4.50
C ARG A 51 7.99 -17.83 4.58
N GLU A 52 7.51 -18.59 5.56
CA GLU A 52 6.09 -18.85 5.74
C GLU A 52 5.33 -17.57 6.11
N ASP A 53 6.00 -16.59 6.73
CA ASP A 53 5.40 -15.27 7.00
C ASP A 53 4.93 -14.57 5.71
N PHE A 54 5.58 -14.87 4.59
CA PHE A 54 5.39 -14.23 3.29
C PHE A 54 4.66 -15.11 2.27
N SER A 55 4.05 -16.22 2.71
CA SER A 55 3.27 -17.06 1.82
C SER A 55 2.08 -16.31 1.22
N LEU A 56 1.81 -16.55 -0.07
CA LEU A 56 0.61 -16.08 -0.76
C LEU A 56 -0.62 -16.95 -0.44
N GLU A 57 -0.42 -18.11 0.16
CA GLU A 57 -1.52 -18.99 0.56
C GLU A 57 -2.23 -18.45 1.79
N LYS A 58 -3.55 -18.69 1.84
CA LYS A 58 -4.37 -18.41 3.01
C LYS A 58 -3.93 -19.30 4.17
N ARG A 59 -3.69 -18.69 5.34
CA ARG A 59 -3.31 -19.41 6.57
C ARG A 59 -4.41 -19.34 7.62
N GLU A 60 -4.29 -20.20 8.63
CA GLU A 60 -5.15 -20.11 9.81
C GLU A 60 -4.91 -18.79 10.54
N ILE A 61 -6.00 -18.15 10.98
CA ILE A 61 -5.93 -16.92 11.76
C ILE A 61 -5.54 -17.29 13.19
N THR A 62 -4.45 -16.70 13.68
CA THR A 62 -3.94 -16.90 15.04
C THR A 62 -3.82 -15.57 15.77
N SER A 63 -3.43 -15.59 17.04
CA SER A 63 -3.17 -14.37 17.82
C SER A 63 -2.03 -13.50 17.25
N THR A 64 -1.18 -14.08 16.37
CA THR A 64 -0.08 -13.37 15.71
C THR A 64 -0.39 -13.00 14.26
N THR A 65 -1.61 -13.26 13.78
CA THR A 65 -2.11 -12.72 12.50
C THR A 65 -2.47 -11.25 12.71
N PRO A 66 -1.77 -10.29 12.07
CA PRO A 66 -2.08 -8.88 12.21
C PRO A 66 -3.35 -8.52 11.43
N SER A 67 -3.97 -7.39 11.79
CA SER A 67 -5.06 -6.79 11.01
C SER A 67 -4.86 -5.29 10.81
N ILE A 68 -5.32 -4.79 9.67
CA ILE A 68 -5.38 -3.37 9.34
C ILE A 68 -6.83 -3.07 8.93
N GLU A 69 -7.47 -2.13 9.62
CA GLU A 69 -8.85 -1.75 9.32
C GLU A 69 -9.16 -0.29 9.64
N ARG A 70 -10.20 0.29 9.03
CA ARG A 70 -10.69 1.66 9.29
C ARG A 70 -9.58 2.70 9.13
N ILE A 71 -9.06 2.80 7.91
CA ILE A 71 -8.02 3.75 7.53
C ILE A 71 -8.62 4.75 6.55
N VAL A 72 -8.48 6.04 6.82
CA VAL A 72 -8.95 7.11 5.92
C VAL A 72 -7.76 7.92 5.45
N ILE A 73 -7.61 8.02 4.13
CA ILE A 73 -6.64 8.87 3.43
C ILE A 73 -7.43 9.91 2.65
N GLU A 74 -7.37 11.18 3.06
CA GLU A 74 -8.11 12.26 2.40
C GLU A 74 -7.28 13.50 2.10
N ASN A 75 -7.68 14.21 1.04
CA ASN A 75 -7.07 15.48 0.63
C ASN A 75 -5.54 15.40 0.47
N CYS A 76 -5.02 14.24 0.07
CA CYS A 76 -3.60 13.99 -0.07
C CYS A 76 -3.12 14.29 -1.49
N THR A 77 -1.96 14.91 -1.62
CA THR A 77 -1.30 15.11 -2.92
C THR A 77 0.11 14.57 -2.86
N SER A 78 0.46 13.71 -3.82
CA SER A 78 1.83 13.27 -4.06
C SER A 78 2.28 13.65 -5.45
N GLU A 79 3.46 14.25 -5.54
CA GLU A 79 4.08 14.66 -6.79
C GLU A 79 5.38 13.89 -7.04
N ASP A 80 5.54 13.39 -8.27
CA ASP A 80 6.78 12.83 -8.79
C ASP A 80 7.34 11.64 -7.99
N SER A 81 6.47 10.69 -7.60
CA SER A 81 6.96 9.45 -6.98
C SER A 81 7.79 8.63 -7.96
N THR A 82 8.91 8.04 -7.53
CA THR A 82 9.90 7.43 -8.44
C THR A 82 9.76 5.92 -8.61
N SER A 83 9.13 5.20 -7.67
CA SER A 83 8.83 3.76 -7.80
C SER A 83 7.37 3.53 -8.21
N SER A 84 6.40 3.92 -7.37
CA SER A 84 4.96 3.75 -7.66
C SER A 84 4.09 4.75 -6.90
N ALA A 85 2.83 4.90 -7.34
CA ALA A 85 1.87 5.82 -6.75
C ALA A 85 1.41 5.38 -5.35
N ALA A 86 1.20 4.08 -5.12
CA ALA A 86 0.93 3.52 -3.79
C ALA A 86 1.12 2.00 -3.77
N PHE A 87 1.33 1.46 -2.58
CA PHE A 87 1.45 0.02 -2.34
C PHE A 87 0.51 -0.40 -1.20
N ILE A 88 -0.56 -1.12 -1.51
CA ILE A 88 -1.58 -1.53 -0.54
C ILE A 88 -1.81 -3.03 -0.68
N VAL A 89 -1.23 -3.79 0.25
CA VAL A 89 -1.23 -5.26 0.21
C VAL A 89 -1.56 -5.83 1.59
N GLY A 90 -2.72 -6.48 1.66
CA GLY A 90 -3.19 -7.25 2.81
C GLY A 90 -2.88 -8.75 2.71
N LEU A 91 -3.21 -9.49 3.77
CA LEU A 91 -3.10 -10.96 3.79
C LEU A 91 -4.37 -11.62 3.23
N PRO A 92 -4.27 -12.80 2.59
CA PRO A 92 -5.44 -13.53 2.08
C PRO A 92 -6.41 -13.99 3.18
N GLU A 93 -5.92 -14.30 4.38
CA GLU A 93 -6.78 -14.62 5.54
C GLU A 93 -7.24 -13.40 6.35
N SER A 94 -6.60 -12.25 6.18
CA SER A 94 -6.96 -11.00 6.85
C SER A 94 -6.78 -9.82 5.89
N PRO A 95 -7.69 -9.65 4.92
CA PRO A 95 -7.68 -8.51 4.03
C PRO A 95 -7.70 -7.19 4.81
N ILE A 96 -7.09 -6.14 4.26
CA ILE A 96 -7.26 -4.78 4.77
C ILE A 96 -8.74 -4.41 4.60
N ARG A 97 -9.39 -3.89 5.64
CA ARG A 97 -10.83 -3.55 5.59
C ARG A 97 -11.10 -2.07 5.83
N ASP A 98 -12.21 -1.58 5.31
CA ASP A 98 -12.66 -0.20 5.51
C ASP A 98 -11.55 0.84 5.19
N LEU A 99 -10.83 0.64 4.08
CA LEU A 99 -9.89 1.63 3.57
C LEU A 99 -10.65 2.65 2.71
N VAL A 100 -10.56 3.93 3.05
CA VAL A 100 -11.14 5.02 2.26
C VAL A 100 -10.02 5.88 1.72
N ILE A 101 -9.98 6.07 0.39
CA ILE A 101 -9.08 7.01 -0.25
C ILE A 101 -9.94 8.03 -1.01
N ARG A 102 -9.92 9.29 -0.59
CA ARG A 102 -10.79 10.31 -1.20
C ARG A 102 -10.11 11.65 -1.42
N ASN A 103 -10.46 12.33 -2.52
CA ASN A 103 -9.90 13.65 -2.87
C ASN A 103 -8.36 13.65 -2.93
N CYS A 104 -7.78 12.62 -3.53
CA CYS A 104 -6.33 12.43 -3.58
C CYS A 104 -5.79 12.53 -5.02
N SER A 105 -4.57 13.05 -5.17
CA SER A 105 -3.86 13.07 -6.45
C SER A 105 -2.46 12.51 -6.30
N PHE A 106 -2.10 11.53 -7.13
CA PHE A 106 -0.78 10.90 -7.14
C PHE A 106 -0.18 11.04 -8.55
N THR A 107 1.05 11.53 -8.64
CA THR A 107 1.81 11.52 -9.90
C THR A 107 3.09 10.70 -9.76
N VAL A 108 3.37 9.90 -10.79
CA VAL A 108 4.64 9.19 -10.93
C VAL A 108 5.55 10.00 -11.85
N ALA A 109 6.83 10.10 -11.46
CA ALA A 109 7.83 10.85 -12.20
C ALA A 109 8.02 10.28 -13.62
N LYS A 110 8.31 11.15 -14.59
CA LYS A 110 8.59 10.71 -15.98
C LYS A 110 10.04 10.26 -16.20
N THR A 111 10.95 10.73 -15.36
CA THR A 111 12.38 10.47 -15.40
C THR A 111 12.89 10.26 -13.98
N GLY A 112 14.10 9.73 -13.82
CA GLY A 112 14.64 9.44 -12.47
C GLY A 112 13.89 8.31 -11.77
N LEU A 113 13.30 7.39 -12.54
CA LEU A 113 12.54 6.27 -12.02
C LEU A 113 13.45 5.30 -11.27
N THR A 114 12.98 4.86 -10.12
CA THR A 114 13.52 3.76 -9.34
C THR A 114 12.80 2.47 -9.76
N PRO A 115 13.41 1.27 -9.63
CA PRO A 115 12.70 0.01 -9.78
C PRO A 115 11.38 -0.01 -8.99
N VAL A 116 10.37 -0.66 -9.54
CA VAL A 116 9.00 -0.65 -8.98
C VAL A 116 8.89 -1.51 -7.71
N ASP A 117 9.71 -2.53 -7.60
CA ASP A 117 9.85 -3.39 -6.42
C ASP A 117 10.43 -2.64 -5.20
N GLU A 118 11.13 -1.52 -5.40
CA GLU A 118 11.57 -0.62 -4.32
C GLU A 118 10.41 0.15 -3.65
N SER A 119 9.17 0.01 -4.12
CA SER A 119 7.99 0.64 -3.50
C SER A 119 7.83 0.24 -2.03
N GLU A 120 8.11 -1.01 -1.68
CA GLU A 120 8.16 -1.49 -0.29
C GLU A 120 9.19 -2.61 -0.13
N MET A 121 9.71 -2.76 1.07
CA MET A 121 10.53 -3.87 1.52
C MET A 121 9.63 -5.09 1.80
N TYR A 122 9.11 -5.69 0.74
CA TYR A 122 8.29 -6.90 0.82
C TYR A 122 9.07 -8.16 0.41
N GLU A 123 8.52 -9.32 0.75
CA GLU A 123 8.95 -10.63 0.26
C GLU A 123 7.72 -11.48 -0.08
N GLY A 124 7.88 -12.47 -0.96
CA GLY A 124 6.83 -13.42 -1.32
C GLY A 124 5.80 -12.95 -2.35
N LEU A 125 5.74 -11.65 -2.68
CA LEU A 125 4.83 -11.13 -3.71
C LEU A 125 5.44 -11.23 -5.12
N SER A 126 4.57 -11.42 -6.11
CA SER A 126 4.92 -11.27 -7.53
C SER A 126 5.42 -9.87 -7.86
N GLU A 127 6.18 -9.76 -8.96
CA GLU A 127 6.52 -8.45 -9.53
C GLU A 127 5.24 -7.69 -9.90
N PRO A 128 5.15 -6.40 -9.56
CA PRO A 128 3.98 -5.59 -9.88
C PRO A 128 3.94 -5.27 -11.38
N GLU A 129 2.76 -5.38 -11.98
CA GLU A 129 2.53 -5.13 -13.42
C GLU A 129 2.52 -3.64 -13.81
N GLY A 130 2.70 -2.74 -12.84
CA GLY A 130 2.68 -1.30 -13.10
C GLY A 130 3.04 -0.45 -11.89
N ARG A 131 3.10 0.87 -12.12
CA ARG A 131 3.50 1.89 -11.12
C ARG A 131 2.31 2.64 -10.51
N GLY A 132 1.08 2.20 -10.79
CA GLY A 132 -0.13 2.78 -10.20
C GLY A 132 -0.28 2.47 -8.72
N ILE A 133 -1.51 2.53 -8.23
CA ILE A 133 -1.87 2.08 -6.88
C ILE A 133 -1.98 0.55 -6.91
N ARG A 134 -1.01 -0.15 -6.34
CA ARG A 134 -1.07 -1.62 -6.20
C ARG A 134 -2.06 -1.99 -5.11
N LEU A 135 -3.00 -2.88 -5.43
CA LEU A 135 -4.06 -3.35 -4.55
C LEU A 135 -4.06 -4.87 -4.50
N ARG A 136 -4.00 -5.45 -3.30
CA ARG A 136 -4.14 -6.90 -3.07
C ARG A 136 -4.73 -7.16 -1.70
N ASN A 137 -5.69 -8.09 -1.61
CA ASN A 137 -6.39 -8.48 -0.38
C ASN A 137 -6.84 -7.25 0.42
N VAL A 138 -7.63 -6.40 -0.21
CA VAL A 138 -8.07 -5.13 0.35
C VAL A 138 -9.48 -4.81 -0.08
N GLU A 139 -10.28 -4.44 0.90
CA GLU A 139 -11.60 -3.85 0.73
C GLU A 139 -11.47 -2.33 0.91
N LEU A 140 -11.83 -1.58 -0.14
CA LEU A 140 -11.64 -0.13 -0.16
C LEU A 140 -12.72 0.63 -0.95
N SER A 141 -12.95 1.89 -0.59
CA SER A 141 -13.66 2.87 -1.41
C SER A 141 -12.72 3.95 -1.92
N VAL A 142 -12.95 4.39 -3.16
CA VAL A 142 -12.12 5.38 -3.86
C VAL A 142 -13.02 6.46 -4.42
N GLU A 143 -12.86 7.70 -3.96
CA GLU A 143 -13.70 8.83 -4.38
C GLU A 143 -12.81 10.00 -4.85
N ASN A 144 -12.97 10.47 -6.09
CA ASN A 144 -12.19 11.60 -6.60
C ASN A 144 -10.66 11.40 -6.42
N VAL A 145 -10.15 10.24 -6.85
CA VAL A 145 -8.72 9.92 -6.83
C VAL A 145 -8.16 9.97 -8.24
N GLN A 146 -7.07 10.71 -8.42
CA GLN A 146 -6.36 10.82 -9.70
C GLN A 146 -4.98 10.18 -9.59
N VAL A 147 -4.61 9.36 -10.57
CA VAL A 147 -3.26 8.82 -10.71
C VAL A 147 -2.75 9.18 -12.10
N LYS A 148 -1.60 9.86 -12.19
CA LYS A 148 -1.03 10.36 -13.45
C LYS A 148 0.41 9.87 -13.62
N GLY A 149 0.86 9.80 -14.88
CA GLY A 149 2.22 9.33 -15.22
C GLY A 149 2.34 7.80 -15.24
N VAL A 150 1.22 7.09 -15.29
CA VAL A 150 1.15 5.62 -15.35
C VAL A 150 0.14 5.19 -16.41
N GLU A 151 0.30 3.99 -16.96
CA GLU A 151 -0.67 3.39 -17.88
C GLU A 151 -1.92 2.91 -17.14
N THR A 152 -1.73 2.27 -15.99
CA THR A 152 -2.81 1.72 -15.16
C THR A 152 -2.84 2.43 -13.81
N ALA A 153 -3.95 3.13 -13.53
CA ALA A 153 -4.13 3.89 -12.28
C ALA A 153 -4.24 2.97 -11.05
N LEU A 154 -5.06 1.93 -11.14
CA LEU A 154 -5.25 0.91 -10.11
C LEU A 154 -4.73 -0.43 -10.62
N VAL A 155 -3.62 -0.92 -10.05
CA VAL A 155 -3.05 -2.23 -10.35
C VAL A 155 -3.73 -3.22 -9.40
N VAL A 156 -4.82 -3.81 -9.87
CA VAL A 156 -5.70 -4.70 -9.10
C VAL A 156 -5.19 -6.14 -9.17
N GLU A 157 -4.86 -6.72 -8.02
CA GLU A 157 -4.46 -8.12 -7.86
C GLU A 157 -5.54 -8.92 -7.10
N ASP A 158 -5.16 -10.07 -6.54
CA ASP A 158 -6.06 -10.98 -5.83
C ASP A 158 -6.78 -10.33 -4.65
N GLY A 159 -8.05 -10.69 -4.43
CA GLY A 159 -8.79 -10.35 -3.21
C GLY A 159 -9.09 -8.87 -3.02
N VAL A 160 -9.19 -8.10 -4.12
CA VAL A 160 -9.57 -6.68 -4.07
C VAL A 160 -11.09 -6.52 -4.16
N GLU A 161 -11.67 -5.81 -3.20
CA GLU A 161 -13.09 -5.46 -3.15
C GLU A 161 -13.26 -3.93 -3.18
N LEU A 162 -13.62 -3.40 -4.36
CA LEU A 162 -13.93 -1.98 -4.52
C LEU A 162 -15.40 -1.72 -4.16
N LYS A 163 -15.61 -0.96 -3.08
CA LYS A 163 -16.92 -0.49 -2.64
C LYS A 163 -17.32 0.78 -3.40
N SER A 164 -18.57 0.82 -3.83
CA SER A 164 -19.24 1.95 -4.49
C SER A 164 -19.55 3.08 -3.52
#